data_AF-A0A497N6P7-F1
#
_entry.id   AF-A0A497N6P7-F1
#
_cell.length_a   1.000
_cell.length_b   1.000
_cell.length_c   1.000
_cell.angle_alpha   90.00
_cell.angle_beta   90.00
_cell.angle_gamma   90.00
#
_symmetry.space_group_name_H-M   'P 1'
#
loop_
_entity.id
_entity.type
_entity.pdbx_description
1 polymer ?
#
loop_
_entity_poly.entity_id
_entity_poly.type
_entity_poly.pdbx_seq_one_letter_code
_entity_poly.pdbx_strand_id
1 'polypeptide(L)'
;YINLGVYQAWKFYPEMEVLGHQYGEWNYEGGRKAAEASLAVRTDYEGLWGANDSQTTGALRACEDRGLLIGPYTASRDMEMTTAAEILKGNFLVTAGFAIPYYGGRMVPMLYDLCVGAWYPLKDEMVQSGRIDCYGRPGEIEQLAEAARITYHPSFKIGPTEENLEKVLKQMKAKTPEYPYDFRLLSVSKCKELGLTYDRQAGGGTELGQHDYYFPAKLQKFGSIEALKKHVAALHKYFLDFSWADTWEEAEEYAKQFPPELKTEPIWE
;
A
#
# COMPACT_ATOMS: atom_id res chain seq x y z
N TYR A 1 -5.15 2.90 7.59
CA TYR A 1 -5.59 1.54 7.99
C TYR A 1 -6.08 0.84 6.75
N ILE A 2 -5.64 -0.39 6.49
CA ILE A 2 -5.95 -1.10 5.23
C ILE A 2 -7.46 -1.36 5.12
N ASN A 3 -8.08 -1.92 6.18
CA ASN A 3 -9.51 -2.25 6.19
C ASN A 3 -10.44 -1.02 6.06
N LEU A 4 -10.03 0.15 6.58
CA LEU A 4 -10.77 1.40 6.31
C LEU A 4 -10.78 1.71 4.81
N GLY A 5 -9.66 1.53 4.12
CA GLY A 5 -9.58 1.72 2.67
C GLY A 5 -10.49 0.76 1.90
N VAL A 6 -10.58 -0.50 2.35
CA VAL A 6 -11.50 -1.49 1.78
C VAL A 6 -12.96 -1.04 1.94
N TYR A 7 -13.37 -0.64 3.15
CA TYR A 7 -14.71 -0.09 3.39
C TYR A 7 -15.02 1.14 2.53
N GLN A 8 -14.04 2.04 2.40
CA GLN A 8 -14.15 3.23 1.57
C GLN A 8 -14.37 2.88 0.09
N ALA A 9 -13.67 1.86 -0.41
CA ALA A 9 -13.84 1.37 -1.77
C ALA A 9 -15.20 0.68 -1.95
N TRP A 10 -15.61 -0.16 -1.00
CA TRP A 10 -16.86 -0.92 -1.06
C TRP A 10 -18.10 -0.03 -1.19
N LYS A 11 -18.07 1.18 -0.60
CA LYS A 11 -19.12 2.19 -0.77
C LYS A 11 -19.45 2.51 -2.24
N PHE A 12 -18.46 2.39 -3.14
CA PHE A 12 -18.64 2.66 -4.56
C PHE A 12 -19.11 1.45 -5.37
N TYR A 13 -19.11 0.26 -4.75
CA TYR A 13 -19.47 -1.01 -5.36
C TYR A 13 -20.35 -1.82 -4.39
N PRO A 14 -21.51 -1.28 -3.94
CA PRO A 14 -22.35 -1.91 -2.92
C PRO A 14 -22.87 -3.30 -3.33
N GLU A 15 -22.86 -3.62 -4.63
CA GLU A 15 -23.20 -4.92 -5.19
C GLU A 15 -22.14 -6.01 -4.94
N MET A 16 -20.93 -5.65 -4.53
CA MET A 16 -19.90 -6.64 -4.20
C MET A 16 -20.23 -7.36 -2.90
N GLU A 17 -20.10 -8.68 -2.92
CA GLU A 17 -20.20 -9.55 -1.74
C GLU A 17 -18.80 -10.02 -1.31
N VAL A 18 -18.54 -10.00 -0.01
CA VAL A 18 -17.32 -10.58 0.56
C VAL A 18 -17.60 -12.02 0.95
N LEU A 19 -16.97 -12.95 0.24
CA LEU A 19 -17.29 -14.38 0.34
C LEU A 19 -16.46 -15.13 1.40
N GLY A 20 -15.66 -14.41 2.19
CA GLY A 20 -14.89 -14.95 3.30
C GLY A 20 -13.79 -14.02 3.82
N HIS A 21 -13.53 -14.12 5.12
CA HIS A 21 -12.48 -13.38 5.83
C HIS A 21 -11.48 -14.37 6.41
N GLN A 22 -10.22 -14.26 6.03
CA GLN A 22 -9.17 -15.16 6.54
C GLN A 22 -7.91 -14.37 6.88
N TYR A 23 -7.21 -14.84 7.91
CA TYR A 23 -5.93 -14.28 8.31
C TYR A 23 -4.77 -15.08 7.71
N GLY A 24 -4.03 -14.48 6.79
CA GLY A 24 -2.91 -15.10 6.08
C GLY A 24 -1.55 -14.93 6.74
N GLU A 25 -1.48 -14.45 7.99
CA GLU A 25 -0.23 -14.29 8.76
C GLU A 25 0.89 -13.49 8.06
N TRP A 26 0.52 -12.64 7.10
CA TRP A 26 1.44 -11.79 6.32
C TRP A 26 2.52 -12.54 5.52
N ASN A 27 2.37 -13.85 5.33
CA ASN A 27 3.37 -14.67 4.64
C ASN A 27 2.73 -15.68 3.68
N TYR A 28 3.55 -16.23 2.78
CA TYR A 28 3.09 -17.14 1.73
C TYR A 28 2.36 -18.39 2.29
N GLU A 29 2.94 -19.08 3.28
CA GLU A 29 2.36 -20.30 3.83
C GLU A 29 1.06 -20.02 4.61
N GLY A 30 1.01 -18.91 5.34
CA GLY A 30 -0.19 -18.46 6.03
C GLY A 30 -1.31 -18.13 5.03
N GLY A 31 -0.99 -17.40 3.96
CA GLY A 31 -1.93 -17.12 2.87
C GLY A 31 -2.46 -18.38 2.18
N ARG A 32 -1.58 -19.36 1.95
CA ARG A 32 -1.98 -20.65 1.39
C ARG A 32 -2.97 -21.39 2.29
N LYS A 33 -2.68 -21.49 3.60
CA LYS A 33 -3.59 -22.11 4.58
C LYS A 33 -4.93 -21.37 4.67
N ALA A 34 -4.89 -20.04 4.64
CA ALA A 34 -6.10 -19.21 4.62
C ALA A 34 -6.98 -19.52 3.41
N ALA A 35 -6.41 -19.58 2.21
CA ALA A 35 -7.15 -19.95 1.01
C ALA A 35 -7.64 -21.40 1.05
N GLU A 36 -6.86 -22.36 1.54
CA GLU A 36 -7.30 -23.75 1.72
C GLU A 36 -8.51 -23.85 2.66
N ALA A 37 -8.56 -23.03 3.73
CA ALA A 37 -9.70 -22.94 4.63
C ALA A 37 -10.94 -22.37 3.94
N SER A 38 -10.79 -21.29 3.15
CA SER A 38 -11.86 -20.73 2.31
C SER A 38 -12.37 -21.74 1.26
N LEU A 39 -11.46 -22.40 0.56
CA LEU A 39 -11.74 -23.38 -0.49
C LEU A 39 -12.34 -24.70 0.03
N ALA A 40 -12.29 -24.95 1.34
CA ALA A 40 -13.01 -26.04 1.97
C ALA A 40 -14.51 -25.74 2.13
N VAL A 41 -14.89 -24.46 2.14
CA VAL A 41 -16.28 -24.00 2.28
C VAL A 41 -16.94 -23.82 0.91
N ARG A 42 -16.25 -23.16 -0.03
CA ARG A 42 -16.79 -22.84 -1.36
C ARG A 42 -15.67 -22.65 -2.39
N THR A 43 -16.01 -22.63 -3.68
CA THR A 43 -15.00 -22.56 -4.78
C THR A 43 -15.39 -21.60 -5.91
N ASP A 44 -16.50 -20.88 -5.75
CA ASP A 44 -17.10 -19.94 -6.70
C ASP A 44 -16.59 -18.49 -6.51
N TYR A 45 -15.37 -18.31 -6.00
CA TYR A 45 -14.80 -16.96 -5.85
C TYR A 45 -14.45 -16.37 -7.22
N GLU A 46 -14.77 -15.08 -7.43
CA GLU A 46 -14.52 -14.37 -8.69
C GLU A 46 -13.29 -13.44 -8.62
N GLY A 47 -12.79 -13.17 -7.42
CA GLY A 47 -11.65 -12.30 -7.19
C GLY A 47 -11.01 -12.58 -5.84
N LEU A 48 -9.82 -12.04 -5.65
CA LEU A 48 -9.05 -12.17 -4.42
C LEU A 48 -8.40 -10.83 -4.09
N TRP A 49 -8.57 -10.38 -2.85
CA TRP A 49 -7.84 -9.25 -2.32
C TRP A 49 -7.09 -9.69 -1.07
N GLY A 50 -5.84 -9.28 -0.92
CA GLY A 50 -5.09 -9.52 0.30
C GLY A 50 -4.25 -8.33 0.74
N ALA A 51 -4.02 -8.24 2.05
CA ALA A 51 -3.39 -7.08 2.66
C ALA A 51 -1.88 -6.98 2.40
N ASN A 52 -1.24 -8.04 1.90
CA ASN A 52 0.10 -7.97 1.32
C ASN A 52 0.36 -8.99 0.21
N ASP A 53 1.36 -8.73 -0.61
CA ASP A 53 1.78 -9.54 -1.75
C ASP A 53 2.10 -10.99 -1.39
N SER A 54 2.92 -11.22 -0.36
CA SER A 54 3.33 -12.58 0.07
C SER A 54 2.13 -13.48 0.39
N GLN A 55 1.22 -13.06 1.27
CA GLN A 55 0.07 -13.90 1.64
C GLN A 55 -0.93 -14.03 0.48
N THR A 56 -1.11 -12.96 -0.30
CA THR A 56 -2.04 -13.00 -1.45
C THR A 56 -1.52 -13.97 -2.51
N THR A 57 -0.21 -14.00 -2.75
CA THR A 57 0.40 -14.95 -3.68
C THR A 57 0.22 -16.38 -3.17
N GLY A 58 0.45 -16.65 -1.89
CA GLY A 58 0.21 -17.97 -1.30
C GLY A 58 -1.25 -18.43 -1.44
N ALA A 59 -2.19 -17.52 -1.16
CA ALA A 59 -3.61 -17.75 -1.34
C ALA A 59 -3.98 -18.05 -2.80
N LEU A 60 -3.46 -17.24 -3.74
CA LEU A 60 -3.68 -17.43 -5.17
C LEU A 60 -3.18 -18.79 -5.66
N ARG A 61 -2.01 -19.26 -5.20
CA ARG A 61 -1.50 -20.59 -5.59
C ARG A 61 -2.38 -21.73 -5.09
N ALA A 62 -2.98 -21.60 -3.90
CA ALA A 62 -3.97 -22.58 -3.44
C ALA A 62 -5.25 -22.59 -4.29
N CYS A 63 -5.71 -21.42 -4.76
CA CYS A 63 -6.83 -21.32 -5.70
C CYS A 63 -6.50 -22.02 -7.03
N GLU A 64 -5.32 -21.74 -7.60
CA GLU A 64 -4.87 -22.35 -8.86
C GLU A 64 -4.73 -23.88 -8.77
N ASP A 65 -4.22 -24.40 -7.65
CA ASP A 65 -4.13 -25.85 -7.38
C ASP A 65 -5.51 -26.53 -7.37
N ARG A 66 -6.59 -25.77 -7.13
CA ARG A 66 -7.99 -26.23 -7.19
C ARG A 66 -8.67 -25.92 -8.52
N GLY A 67 -7.94 -25.41 -9.51
CA GLY A 67 -8.45 -25.05 -10.83
C GLY A 67 -9.14 -23.69 -10.89
N LEU A 68 -9.03 -22.86 -9.85
CA LEU A 68 -9.64 -21.54 -9.78
C LEU A 68 -8.64 -20.46 -10.24
N LEU A 69 -8.76 -20.04 -11.50
CA LEU A 69 -7.79 -19.16 -12.18
C LEU A 69 -8.15 -17.67 -12.03
N ILE A 70 -8.18 -17.17 -10.79
CA ILE A 70 -8.58 -15.79 -10.45
C ILE A 70 -7.41 -14.80 -10.41
N GLY A 71 -6.22 -15.20 -10.85
CA GLY A 71 -5.03 -14.34 -10.91
C GLY A 71 -5.27 -12.97 -11.57
N PRO A 72 -5.88 -12.92 -12.78
CA PRO A 72 -6.25 -11.66 -13.44
C PRO A 72 -7.26 -10.79 -12.68
N TYR A 73 -7.84 -11.29 -11.58
CA TYR A 73 -8.78 -10.58 -10.70
C TYR A 73 -8.25 -10.49 -9.26
N THR A 74 -6.93 -10.67 -9.08
CA THR A 74 -6.28 -10.67 -7.77
C THR A 74 -5.54 -9.36 -7.52
N ALA A 75 -5.85 -8.70 -6.40
CA ALA A 75 -5.23 -7.46 -5.97
C ALA A 75 -4.51 -7.62 -4.62
N SER A 76 -3.38 -6.91 -4.46
CA SER A 76 -2.58 -6.97 -3.23
C SER A 76 -1.85 -5.66 -2.91
N ARG A 77 -0.89 -5.71 -1.99
CA ARG A 77 -0.15 -4.55 -1.49
C ARG A 77 1.29 -4.94 -1.16
N ASP A 78 2.24 -4.06 -1.47
CA ASP A 78 3.66 -4.01 -1.06
C ASP A 78 4.60 -3.88 -2.26
N MET A 79 4.16 -4.27 -3.46
CA MET A 79 4.99 -4.24 -4.67
C MET A 79 6.28 -5.07 -4.52
N GLU A 80 6.11 -6.34 -4.19
CA GLU A 80 7.18 -7.32 -4.19
C GLU A 80 7.60 -7.68 -5.63
N MET A 81 8.89 -7.96 -5.80
CA MET A 81 9.51 -8.30 -7.10
C MET A 81 8.78 -9.44 -7.82
N THR A 82 8.34 -10.46 -7.09
CA THR A 82 7.64 -11.63 -7.66
C THR A 82 6.24 -11.25 -8.12
N THR A 83 5.51 -10.43 -7.37
CA THR A 83 4.18 -9.95 -7.74
C THR A 83 4.26 -9.05 -8.97
N ALA A 84 5.22 -8.12 -9.02
CA ALA A 84 5.46 -7.28 -10.18
C ALA A 84 5.67 -8.11 -11.46
N ALA A 85 6.46 -9.19 -11.36
CA ALA A 85 6.69 -10.09 -12.48
C ALA A 85 5.44 -10.87 -12.90
N GLU A 86 4.60 -11.29 -11.96
CA GLU A 86 3.32 -11.96 -12.26
C GLU A 86 2.28 -11.01 -12.88
N ILE A 87 2.26 -9.74 -12.44
CA ILE A 87 1.44 -8.68 -13.05
C ILE A 87 1.81 -8.50 -14.52
N LEU A 88 3.09 -8.40 -14.85
CA LEU A 88 3.54 -8.23 -16.24
C LEU A 88 3.23 -9.46 -17.11
N LYS A 89 3.13 -10.66 -16.52
CA LYS A 89 2.68 -11.87 -17.22
C LYS A 89 1.16 -11.93 -17.40
N GLY A 90 0.40 -11.07 -16.73
CA GLY A 90 -1.06 -11.11 -16.70
C GLY A 90 -1.63 -12.16 -15.75
N ASN A 91 -0.84 -12.68 -14.81
CA ASN A 91 -1.27 -13.67 -13.82
C ASN A 91 -1.72 -13.04 -12.50
N PHE A 92 -1.64 -11.72 -12.38
CA PHE A 92 -1.99 -10.96 -11.19
C PHE A 92 -2.47 -9.58 -11.64
N LEU A 93 -3.56 -9.04 -11.08
CA LEU A 93 -4.16 -7.81 -11.59
C LEU A 93 -3.32 -6.58 -11.23
N VAL A 94 -3.09 -6.37 -9.93
CA VAL A 94 -2.53 -5.12 -9.41
C VAL A 94 -1.92 -5.33 -8.02
N THR A 95 -0.89 -4.57 -7.71
CA THR A 95 -0.44 -4.36 -6.33
C THR A 95 -0.28 -2.86 -6.07
N ALA A 96 -0.51 -2.45 -4.83
CA ALA A 96 -0.27 -1.08 -4.38
C ALA A 96 0.91 -1.06 -3.42
N GLY A 97 1.92 -0.23 -3.66
CA GLY A 97 3.15 -0.25 -2.88
C GLY A 97 3.68 1.16 -2.60
N PHE A 98 4.28 1.31 -1.42
CA PHE A 98 5.24 2.38 -1.20
C PHE A 98 6.60 1.90 -1.74
N ALA A 99 7.43 2.80 -2.26
CA ALA A 99 8.77 2.46 -2.74
C ALA A 99 9.68 2.02 -1.57
N ILE A 100 9.55 0.76 -1.12
CA ILE A 100 10.21 0.22 0.08
C ILE A 100 11.72 0.53 0.10
N PRO A 101 12.48 0.33 -1.00
CA PRO A 101 13.91 0.63 -1.00
C PRO A 101 14.22 2.11 -0.76
N TYR A 102 13.41 3.01 -1.31
CA TYR A 102 13.53 4.44 -1.05
C TYR A 102 13.27 4.76 0.43
N TYR A 103 12.17 4.26 1.02
CA TYR A 103 11.83 4.57 2.41
C TYR A 103 12.80 3.94 3.41
N GLY A 104 13.21 2.69 3.19
CA GLY A 104 14.20 2.03 4.02
C GLY A 104 15.55 2.75 3.95
N GLY A 105 16.00 3.11 2.74
CA GLY A 105 17.22 3.85 2.53
C GLY A 105 17.18 5.27 3.12
N ARG A 106 16.02 5.94 3.09
CA ARG A 106 15.77 7.26 3.69
C ARG A 106 15.92 7.27 5.21
N MET A 107 15.63 6.18 5.91
CA MET A 107 15.71 6.16 7.38
C MET A 107 17.14 6.35 7.89
N VAL A 108 18.14 5.88 7.14
CA VAL A 108 19.57 5.96 7.51
C VAL A 108 20.09 7.41 7.58
N PRO A 109 19.98 8.24 6.52
CA PRO A 109 20.40 9.64 6.57
C PRO A 109 19.59 10.47 7.56
N MET A 110 18.30 10.18 7.75
CA MET A 110 17.49 10.82 8.80
C MET A 110 18.03 10.53 10.20
N LEU A 111 18.35 9.27 10.49
CA LEU A 111 18.96 8.89 11.77
C LEU A 111 20.32 9.55 11.95
N TYR A 112 21.13 9.61 10.89
CA TYR A 112 22.41 10.31 10.95
C TYR A 112 22.25 11.78 11.32
N ASP A 113 21.34 12.50 10.65
CA ASP A 113 21.06 13.91 10.95
C ASP A 113 20.55 14.13 12.39
N LEU A 114 19.75 13.19 12.92
CA LEU A 114 19.32 13.19 14.33
C LEU A 114 20.52 13.03 15.29
N CYS A 115 21.45 12.12 14.97
CA CYS A 115 22.60 11.85 15.83
C CYS A 115 23.60 13.01 15.86
N VAL A 116 23.78 13.72 14.75
CA VAL A 116 24.72 14.86 14.64
C VAL A 116 24.06 16.20 14.97
N GLY A 117 22.78 16.20 15.33
CA GLY A 117 22.02 17.40 15.69
C GLY A 117 21.73 18.34 14.51
N ALA A 118 21.77 17.83 13.28
CA ALA A 118 21.49 18.64 12.09
C ALA A 118 19.99 18.82 11.82
N TRP A 119 19.17 17.86 12.26
CA TRP A 119 17.72 17.94 12.11
C TRP A 119 17.01 17.07 13.16
N TYR A 120 15.84 17.53 13.62
CA TYR A 120 14.88 16.78 14.44
C TYR A 120 13.46 17.02 13.92
N PRO A 121 12.57 16.01 13.91
CA PRO A 121 11.18 16.21 13.52
C PRO A 121 10.46 17.12 14.52
N LEU A 122 9.62 18.00 14.01
CA LEU A 122 8.63 18.68 14.84
C LEU A 122 7.63 17.67 15.42
N LYS A 123 6.90 18.06 16.47
CA LYS A 123 5.92 17.18 17.15
C LYS A 123 4.88 16.61 16.18
N ASP A 124 4.43 17.42 15.23
CA ASP A 124 3.48 17.05 14.17
C ASP A 124 4.13 16.35 12.96
N GLU A 125 5.45 16.18 12.96
CA GLU A 125 6.24 15.48 11.94
C GLU A 125 6.74 14.10 12.39
N MET A 126 6.51 13.75 13.67
CA MET A 126 6.91 12.46 14.24
C MET A 126 6.19 11.27 13.59
N VAL A 127 5.00 11.50 13.04
CA VAL A 127 4.27 10.49 12.25
C VAL A 127 4.37 10.86 10.78
N GLN A 128 4.91 9.95 9.99
CA GLN A 128 5.07 10.12 8.54
C GLN A 128 4.42 8.93 7.84
N SER A 129 3.81 9.20 6.70
CA SER A 129 3.30 8.16 5.82
C SER A 129 3.88 8.36 4.44
N GLY A 130 4.33 7.26 3.83
CA GLY A 130 4.67 7.26 2.43
C GLY A 130 3.44 7.45 1.56
N ARG A 131 3.63 8.12 0.42
CA ARG A 131 2.70 8.02 -0.70
C ARG A 131 2.82 6.63 -1.33
N ILE A 132 1.72 6.14 -1.86
CA ILE A 132 1.57 4.80 -2.45
C ILE A 132 1.28 4.97 -3.93
N ASP A 133 1.87 4.10 -4.74
CA ASP A 133 1.56 3.96 -6.16
C ASP A 133 0.83 2.64 -6.39
N CYS A 134 -0.07 2.62 -7.37
CA CYS A 134 -0.67 1.40 -7.89
C CYS A 134 0.11 0.95 -9.11
N TYR A 135 0.35 -0.35 -9.21
CA TYR A 135 1.16 -0.94 -10.26
C TYR A 135 0.42 -2.12 -10.86
N GLY A 136 0.24 -2.06 -12.16
CA GLY A 136 -0.46 -3.04 -12.97
C GLY A 136 0.22 -3.15 -14.33
N ARG A 137 -0.36 -3.94 -15.22
CA ARG A 137 0.18 -4.09 -16.57
C ARG A 137 -0.02 -2.78 -17.36
N PRO A 138 1.03 -2.27 -18.05
CA PRO A 138 0.92 -1.05 -18.84
C PRO A 138 -0.21 -1.12 -19.88
N GLY A 139 -0.98 -0.05 -19.99
CA GLY A 139 -2.15 0.07 -20.86
C GLY A 139 -3.45 -0.47 -20.23
N GLU A 140 -3.36 -1.50 -19.39
CA GLU A 140 -4.52 -2.08 -18.70
C GLU A 140 -4.84 -1.32 -17.41
N ILE A 141 -3.83 -1.00 -16.59
CA ILE A 141 -4.06 -0.29 -15.33
C ILE A 141 -4.65 1.10 -15.53
N GLU A 142 -4.27 1.81 -16.60
CA GLU A 142 -4.83 3.11 -16.93
C GLU A 142 -6.31 3.01 -17.29
N GLN A 143 -6.69 1.99 -18.06
CA GLN A 143 -8.09 1.73 -18.42
C GLN A 143 -8.92 1.34 -17.19
N LEU A 144 -8.38 0.49 -16.32
CA LEU A 144 -9.04 0.10 -15.08
C LEU A 144 -9.20 1.28 -14.13
N ALA A 145 -8.18 2.12 -13.99
CA ALA A 145 -8.25 3.31 -13.14
C ALA A 145 -9.32 4.30 -13.63
N GLU A 146 -9.42 4.49 -14.94
CA GLU A 146 -10.46 5.33 -15.54
C GLU A 146 -11.86 4.72 -15.36
N ALA A 147 -12.01 3.41 -15.61
CA ALA A 147 -13.27 2.70 -15.42
C ALA A 147 -13.74 2.72 -13.97
N ALA A 148 -12.81 2.55 -13.02
CA ALA A 148 -13.05 2.66 -11.59
C ALA A 148 -13.23 4.10 -11.11
N ARG A 149 -13.07 5.09 -12.01
CA ARG A 149 -13.14 6.52 -11.74
C ARG A 149 -12.20 6.93 -10.60
N ILE A 150 -11.02 6.34 -10.47
CA ILE A 150 -10.08 6.71 -9.41
C ILE A 150 -9.02 7.71 -9.89
N THR A 151 -8.97 7.96 -11.21
CA THR A 151 -8.05 8.92 -11.85
C THR A 151 -8.24 10.36 -11.36
N TYR A 152 -9.41 10.74 -10.85
CA TYR A 152 -9.63 12.06 -10.25
C TYR A 152 -9.06 12.19 -8.83
N HIS A 153 -8.75 11.08 -8.16
CA HIS A 153 -8.40 11.10 -6.74
C HIS A 153 -6.99 11.69 -6.55
N PRO A 154 -6.81 12.76 -5.75
CA PRO A 154 -5.54 13.49 -5.69
C PRO A 154 -4.37 12.69 -5.10
N SER A 155 -4.66 11.61 -4.37
CA SER A 155 -3.65 10.69 -3.84
C SER A 155 -3.42 9.45 -4.71
N PHE A 156 -4.18 9.26 -5.80
CA PHE A 156 -4.01 8.12 -6.68
C PHE A 156 -2.91 8.42 -7.71
N LYS A 157 -2.00 7.46 -7.88
CA LYS A 157 -0.97 7.51 -8.91
C LYS A 157 -0.65 6.11 -9.39
N ILE A 158 -0.44 5.99 -10.69
CA ILE A 158 0.05 4.77 -11.33
C ILE A 158 1.58 4.85 -11.37
N GLY A 159 2.25 3.81 -10.88
CA GLY A 159 3.68 3.66 -10.99
C GLY A 159 4.08 2.84 -12.22
N PRO A 160 5.28 3.03 -12.78
CA PRO A 160 5.73 2.29 -13.95
C PRO A 160 6.20 0.89 -13.55
N THR A 161 5.32 -0.11 -13.64
CA THR A 161 5.56 -1.47 -13.12
C THR A 161 6.83 -2.12 -13.68
N GLU A 162 7.05 -2.04 -14.99
CA GLU A 162 8.21 -2.66 -15.64
C GLU A 162 9.51 -1.95 -15.25
N GLU A 163 9.54 -0.63 -15.34
CA GLU A 163 10.72 0.16 -15.00
C GLU A 163 11.05 0.07 -13.50
N ASN A 164 10.06 0.03 -12.62
CA ASN A 164 10.26 -0.17 -11.19
C ASN A 164 10.85 -1.56 -10.91
N LEU A 165 10.33 -2.60 -11.56
CA LEU A 165 10.87 -3.96 -11.44
C LEU A 165 12.35 -4.02 -11.86
N GLU A 166 12.70 -3.47 -13.03
CA GLU A 166 14.07 -3.54 -13.56
C GLU A 166 15.06 -2.65 -12.80
N LYS A 167 14.66 -1.41 -12.49
CA LYS A 167 15.58 -0.38 -11.95
C LYS A 167 15.61 -0.33 -10.43
N VAL A 168 14.63 -0.93 -9.74
CA VAL A 168 14.56 -0.89 -8.28
C VAL A 168 14.55 -2.32 -7.71
N LEU A 169 13.53 -3.11 -8.00
CA LEU A 169 13.30 -4.38 -7.29
C LEU A 169 14.36 -5.44 -7.62
N LYS A 170 14.73 -5.60 -8.89
CA LYS A 170 15.80 -6.53 -9.29
C LYS A 170 17.17 -6.07 -8.79
N GLN A 171 17.41 -4.76 -8.68
CA GLN A 171 18.66 -4.23 -8.15
C GLN A 171 18.87 -4.62 -6.69
N MET A 172 17.81 -4.86 -5.91
CA MET A 172 17.94 -5.39 -4.54
C MET A 172 18.62 -6.74 -4.43
N LYS A 173 18.58 -7.54 -5.49
CA LYS A 173 19.21 -8.88 -5.53
C LYS A 173 20.43 -8.94 -6.44
N ALA A 174 20.76 -7.84 -7.13
CA ALA A 174 21.91 -7.78 -8.00
C ALA A 174 23.21 -7.85 -7.20
N LYS A 175 24.21 -8.58 -7.72
CA LYS A 175 25.55 -8.65 -7.11
C LYS A 175 26.26 -7.29 -7.10
N THR A 176 25.99 -6.49 -8.13
CA THR A 176 26.52 -5.14 -8.31
C THR A 176 25.32 -4.26 -8.67
N PRO A 177 24.63 -3.69 -7.67
CA PRO A 177 23.37 -3.00 -7.90
C PRO A 177 23.59 -1.62 -8.49
N GLU A 178 22.77 -1.26 -9.47
CA GLU A 178 22.69 0.08 -10.08
C GLU A 178 21.42 0.77 -9.58
N TYR A 179 21.45 1.26 -8.34
CA TYR A 179 20.29 1.96 -7.77
C TYR A 179 20.15 3.39 -8.30
N PRO A 180 18.92 3.87 -8.50
CA PRO A 180 18.66 5.25 -8.89
C PRO A 180 18.81 6.24 -7.73
N TYR A 181 19.13 5.79 -6.52
CA TYR A 181 19.16 6.62 -5.32
C TYR A 181 20.57 6.88 -4.82
N ASP A 182 20.89 8.16 -4.59
CA ASP A 182 21.97 8.60 -3.73
C ASP A 182 21.40 9.11 -2.40
N PHE A 183 21.32 8.22 -1.42
CA PHE A 183 20.76 8.56 -0.10
C PHE A 183 21.58 9.58 0.69
N ARG A 184 22.80 9.94 0.25
CA ARG A 184 23.55 11.06 0.87
C ARG A 184 22.82 12.38 0.66
N LEU A 185 22.10 12.51 -0.46
CA LEU A 185 21.32 13.71 -0.81
C LEU A 185 20.14 13.94 0.14
N LEU A 186 19.73 12.94 0.93
CA LEU A 186 18.68 13.05 1.93
C LEU A 186 19.16 13.53 3.31
N SER A 187 20.47 13.69 3.51
CA SER A 187 21.02 14.18 4.78
C SER A 187 21.45 15.63 4.64
N VAL A 188 20.89 16.50 5.48
CA VAL A 188 21.25 17.91 5.57
C VAL A 188 22.73 18.05 5.94
N SER A 189 23.19 17.28 6.93
CA SER A 189 24.56 17.32 7.40
C SER A 189 25.54 16.79 6.35
N LYS A 190 25.20 15.64 5.73
CA LYS A 190 26.08 15.01 4.73
C LYS A 190 26.18 15.83 3.46
N CYS A 191 25.08 16.48 3.04
CA CYS A 191 25.12 17.41 1.91
C CYS A 191 26.11 18.55 2.17
N LYS A 192 26.05 19.16 3.36
CA LYS A 192 26.99 20.21 3.76
C LYS A 192 28.44 19.72 3.81
N GLU A 193 28.68 18.53 4.36
CA GLU A 193 30.02 17.93 4.46
C GLU A 193 30.64 17.66 3.09
N LEU A 194 29.85 17.18 2.13
CA LEU A 194 30.33 16.73 0.83
C LEU A 194 30.16 17.77 -0.29
N GLY A 195 29.59 18.95 0.01
CA GLY A 195 29.26 19.95 -1.02
C GLY A 195 28.16 19.51 -1.98
N LEU A 196 27.24 18.65 -1.52
CA LEU A 196 26.07 18.21 -2.29
C LEU A 196 24.87 19.12 -2.04
N THR A 197 23.89 19.06 -2.94
CA THR A 197 22.60 19.74 -2.77
C THR A 197 21.59 18.76 -2.21
N TYR A 198 20.88 19.15 -1.15
CA TYR A 198 19.82 18.34 -0.56
C TYR A 198 18.74 18.05 -1.60
N ASP A 199 18.37 16.78 -1.72
CA ASP A 199 17.28 16.31 -2.56
C ASP A 199 16.45 15.27 -1.82
N ARG A 200 15.19 15.61 -1.55
CA ARG A 200 14.21 14.75 -0.89
C ARG A 200 13.86 13.48 -1.68
N GLN A 201 14.21 13.39 -2.96
CA GLN A 201 14.01 12.21 -3.82
C GLN A 201 15.28 11.37 -3.98
N ALA A 202 16.38 11.72 -3.28
CA ALA A 202 17.65 11.04 -3.38
C ALA A 202 18.20 10.92 -4.82
N GLY A 203 17.90 11.89 -5.70
CA GLY A 203 18.28 11.86 -7.12
C GLY A 203 17.40 10.97 -8.00
N GLY A 204 16.45 10.22 -7.43
CA GLY A 204 15.62 9.25 -8.15
C GLY A 204 14.40 9.84 -8.87
N GLY A 205 14.13 11.14 -8.71
CA GLY A 205 12.95 11.79 -9.28
C GLY A 205 11.63 11.24 -8.71
N THR A 206 10.53 11.41 -9.46
CA THR A 206 9.20 10.85 -9.13
C THR A 206 8.64 9.92 -10.20
N GLU A 207 9.50 9.52 -11.14
CA GLU A 207 9.12 8.71 -12.29
C GLU A 207 8.93 7.24 -11.90
N LEU A 208 9.84 6.66 -11.10
CA LEU A 208 9.79 5.24 -10.69
C LEU A 208 8.85 4.98 -9.49
N GLY A 209 8.11 5.99 -9.06
CA GLY A 209 7.25 6.02 -7.88
C GLY A 209 7.20 7.43 -7.29
N GLN A 210 6.25 7.73 -6.40
CA GLN A 210 6.11 9.11 -5.89
C GLN A 210 7.35 9.60 -5.12
N HIS A 211 8.09 8.68 -4.48
CA HIS A 211 9.24 8.98 -3.61
C HIS A 211 8.97 10.14 -2.65
N ASP A 212 7.75 10.18 -2.12
CA ASP A 212 7.23 11.32 -1.38
C ASP A 212 6.45 10.86 -0.15
N TYR A 213 6.52 11.65 0.92
CA TYR A 213 5.86 11.37 2.18
C TYR A 213 5.09 12.60 2.64
N TYR A 214 4.09 12.36 3.48
CA TYR A 214 3.31 13.41 4.12
C TYR A 214 3.22 13.16 5.62
N PHE A 215 2.81 14.19 6.35
CA PHE A 215 2.63 14.17 7.79
C PHE A 215 1.13 14.12 8.08
N PRO A 216 0.56 12.96 8.47
CA PRO A 216 -0.88 12.85 8.69
C PRO A 216 -1.42 13.86 9.71
N ALA A 217 -0.60 14.27 10.70
CA ALA A 217 -1.01 15.24 11.71
C ALA A 217 -1.15 16.68 11.17
N LYS A 218 -0.61 16.96 9.97
CA LYS A 218 -0.68 18.26 9.29
C LYS A 218 -1.81 18.34 8.25
N LEU A 219 -2.56 17.26 8.03
CA LEU A 219 -3.70 17.27 7.12
C LEU A 219 -4.86 18.08 7.68
N GLN A 220 -5.55 18.86 6.85
CA GLN A 220 -6.67 19.71 7.28
C GLN A 220 -7.79 18.86 7.89
N LYS A 221 -8.02 17.67 7.34
CA LYS A 221 -8.97 16.66 7.82
C LYS A 221 -8.92 16.39 9.32
N PHE A 222 -7.73 16.38 9.92
CA PHE A 222 -7.59 16.14 11.37
C PHE A 222 -7.49 17.43 12.16
N GLY A 223 -6.87 18.47 11.59
CA GLY A 223 -6.69 19.78 12.22
C GLY A 223 -5.78 19.79 13.46
N SER A 224 -5.48 18.64 14.07
CA SER A 224 -4.57 18.51 15.20
C SER A 224 -4.05 17.07 15.37
N ILE A 225 -2.90 16.94 16.03
CA ILE A 225 -2.33 15.64 16.41
C ILE A 225 -3.23 14.84 17.36
N GLU A 226 -3.97 15.50 18.24
CA GLU A 226 -4.87 14.82 19.18
C GLU A 226 -6.09 14.24 18.48
N ALA A 227 -6.63 14.94 17.47
CA ALA A 227 -7.68 14.39 16.62
C ALA A 227 -7.20 13.19 15.82
N LEU A 228 -5.98 13.24 15.26
CA LEU A 228 -5.36 12.10 14.58
C LEU A 228 -5.23 10.89 15.53
N LYS A 229 -4.77 11.09 16.77
CA LYS A 229 -4.65 10.00 17.75
C LYS A 229 -6.00 9.35 18.06
N LYS A 230 -7.05 10.17 18.27
CA LYS A 230 -8.42 9.66 18.49
C LYS A 230 -8.92 8.87 17.28
N HIS A 231 -8.67 9.37 16.08
CA HIS A 231 -8.98 8.66 14.84
C HIS A 231 -8.27 7.30 14.76
N VAL A 232 -6.96 7.27 15.03
CA VAL A 232 -6.18 6.02 15.03
C VAL A 232 -6.69 5.04 16.10
N ALA A 233 -7.05 5.51 17.29
CA ALA A 233 -7.64 4.67 18.33
C ALA A 233 -8.99 4.07 17.89
N ALA A 234 -9.84 4.87 17.25
CA ALA A 234 -11.09 4.40 16.67
C ALA A 234 -10.84 3.37 15.56
N LEU A 235 -9.83 3.57 14.70
CA LEU A 235 -9.47 2.59 13.68
C LEU A 235 -9.08 1.22 14.25
N HIS A 236 -8.31 1.19 15.34
CA HIS A 236 -7.98 -0.06 16.02
C HIS A 236 -9.23 -0.76 16.58
N LYS A 237 -10.24 0.01 17.02
CA LYS A 237 -11.46 -0.54 17.61
C LYS A 237 -12.42 -1.12 16.55
N TYR A 238 -12.57 -0.42 15.42
CA TYR A 238 -13.63 -0.72 14.45
C TYR A 238 -13.14 -1.34 13.14
N PHE A 239 -11.84 -1.25 12.84
CA PHE A 239 -11.25 -1.71 11.58
C PHE A 239 -10.04 -2.63 11.77
N LEU A 240 -9.73 -3.06 13.00
CA LEU A 240 -8.72 -4.11 13.20
C LEU A 240 -9.21 -5.44 12.61
N ASP A 241 -10.48 -5.75 12.83
CA ASP A 241 -11.20 -6.84 12.21
C ASP A 241 -12.23 -6.28 11.23
N PHE A 242 -12.39 -6.94 10.10
CA PHE A 242 -13.33 -6.59 9.04
C PHE A 242 -14.39 -7.68 8.81
N SER A 243 -14.38 -8.76 9.59
CA SER A 243 -15.29 -9.90 9.45
C SER A 243 -16.70 -9.67 10.01
N TRP A 244 -17.12 -8.42 10.15
CA TRP A 244 -18.42 -8.04 10.70
C TRP A 244 -19.47 -7.79 9.60
N ALA A 245 -19.09 -7.83 8.33
CA ALA A 245 -19.99 -7.70 7.20
C ALA A 245 -19.50 -8.52 6.00
N ASP A 246 -20.44 -9.20 5.35
CA ASP A 246 -20.26 -9.87 4.06
C ASP A 246 -20.99 -9.11 2.93
N THR A 247 -21.99 -8.27 3.27
CA THR A 247 -22.67 -7.36 2.32
C THR A 247 -22.54 -5.89 2.70
N TRP A 248 -22.82 -5.00 1.74
CA TRP A 248 -22.80 -3.56 2.01
C TRP A 248 -23.88 -3.12 3.00
N GLU A 249 -25.06 -3.74 2.99
CA GLU A 249 -26.14 -3.42 3.93
C GLU A 249 -25.76 -3.72 5.38
N GLU A 250 -25.12 -4.87 5.61
CA GLU A 250 -24.53 -5.21 6.92
C GLU A 250 -23.46 -4.18 7.27
N ALA A 251 -22.68 -3.76 6.27
CA ALA A 251 -21.61 -2.82 6.50
C ALA A 251 -22.13 -1.43 6.94
N GLU A 252 -23.22 -0.97 6.31
CA GLU A 252 -23.92 0.27 6.68
C GLU A 252 -24.57 0.18 8.06
N GLU A 253 -25.17 -0.96 8.41
CA GLU A 253 -25.74 -1.16 9.74
C GLU A 253 -24.67 -1.06 10.82
N TYR A 254 -23.54 -1.76 10.63
CA TYR A 254 -22.42 -1.69 11.55
C TYR A 254 -21.84 -0.28 11.65
N ALA A 255 -21.75 0.47 10.54
CA ALA A 255 -21.19 1.82 10.51
C ALA A 255 -21.98 2.85 11.35
N LYS A 256 -23.25 2.59 11.69
CA LYS A 256 -24.06 3.49 12.56
C LYS A 256 -23.46 3.69 13.95
N GLN A 257 -22.60 2.79 14.40
CA GLN A 257 -21.94 2.89 15.70
C GLN A 257 -20.60 3.66 15.67
N PHE A 258 -20.15 4.09 14.49
CA PHE A 258 -18.87 4.77 14.34
C PHE A 258 -18.88 6.12 15.07
N PRO A 259 -17.84 6.41 15.87
CA PRO A 259 -17.76 7.66 16.59
C PRO A 259 -17.31 8.80 15.66
N PRO A 260 -17.60 10.07 15.99
CA PRO A 260 -17.32 11.21 15.10
C PRO A 260 -15.83 11.46 14.80
N GLU A 261 -14.91 10.94 15.62
CA GLU A 261 -13.46 10.95 15.34
C GLU A 261 -13.05 9.97 14.22
N LEU A 262 -13.86 8.96 13.92
CA LEU A 262 -13.59 7.98 12.87
C LEU A 262 -13.99 8.58 11.51
N LYS A 263 -13.05 9.25 10.84
CA LYS A 263 -13.25 9.80 9.50
C LYS A 263 -13.28 8.70 8.46
N THR A 264 -14.39 8.54 7.75
CA THR A 264 -14.59 7.48 6.75
C THR A 264 -14.53 8.00 5.32
N GLU A 265 -14.32 9.29 5.12
CA GLU A 265 -14.24 9.94 3.82
C GLU A 265 -12.87 9.65 3.19
N PRO A 266 -12.77 9.35 1.89
CA PRO A 266 -11.51 8.92 1.27
C PRO A 266 -10.58 10.07 0.91
N ILE A 267 -11.03 11.32 0.92
CA ILE A 267 -10.20 12.49 0.58
C ILE A 267 -9.44 12.95 1.83
N TRP A 268 -8.15 13.20 1.66
CA TRP A 268 -7.21 13.61 2.71
C TRP A 268 -6.57 14.94 2.29
N GLU A 269 -7.38 16.00 2.25
CA GLU A 269 -6.90 17.39 2.21
C GLU A 269 -6.51 17.86 3.62
#